data_AF-A0A1J5T489-F1
#
_entry.id   AF-A0A1J5T489-F1
#
_cell.length_a   1.000
_cell.length_b   1.000
_cell.length_c   1.000
_cell.angle_alpha   90.00
_cell.angle_beta   90.00
_cell.angle_gamma   90.00
#
_symmetry.space_group_name_H-M   'P 1'
#
loop_
_entity.id
_entity.type
_entity.pdbx_description
1 polymer ?
#
loop_
_entity_poly.entity_id
_entity_poly.type
_entity_poly.pdbx_seq_one_letter_code
_entity_poly.pdbx_strand_id
1 'polypeptide(L)'
;MGSVLDSLGNCQQIIVHGNYQVDSILTDSNYLLIKLNITSRGKYKVSSDSSNGFWFSDSGFVITTGLQTVKIKGHGKPLLPMVTTKTISFDSTICQVNINCGLLPLSTNTDYFPTTVGSNWTYYYGSNVTDTSVTTVTNLYAIIGLNAYSLFSDIYPTPPNDTTIYRKDGNGNYYQFTKLLDSSNTWIDYPFLKDNLSVGNTWESDTIQGILNGQNVTMKYGFTISAQNSSFVFNGVTYNDVISVQEVPYLKLTSDPPTAFIPQTQSLDNSYYAKGIGWIATTYPSSPSYNITLLRMPNIQ
;
A
#
# COMPACT_ATOMS: atom_id res chain seq x y z
N MET A 1 -20.91 -13.50 -35.88
CA MET A 1 -19.73 -12.65 -35.67
C MET A 1 -20.15 -11.19 -35.72
N GLY A 2 -19.40 -10.29 -35.12
CA GLY A 2 -19.79 -8.90 -34.88
C GLY A 2 -18.61 -8.03 -34.47
N SER A 3 -18.91 -6.89 -33.85
CA SER A 3 -17.91 -5.88 -33.49
C SER A 3 -18.29 -5.13 -32.22
N VAL A 4 -17.30 -4.78 -31.39
CA VAL A 4 -17.44 -3.79 -30.29
C VAL A 4 -17.26 -2.35 -30.79
N LEU A 5 -16.97 -2.16 -32.07
CA LEU A 5 -16.83 -0.86 -32.73
C LEU A 5 -18.10 -0.45 -33.48
N ASP A 6 -18.27 0.85 -33.68
CA ASP A 6 -19.25 1.43 -34.61
C ASP A 6 -18.73 1.40 -36.07
N SER A 7 -19.52 1.95 -37.00
CA SER A 7 -19.16 1.99 -38.43
C SER A 7 -17.98 2.91 -38.75
N LEU A 8 -17.56 3.77 -37.81
CA LEU A 8 -16.42 4.68 -37.94
C LEU A 8 -15.17 4.15 -37.23
N GLY A 9 -15.26 2.97 -36.60
CA GLY A 9 -14.16 2.37 -35.86
C GLY A 9 -14.02 2.87 -34.42
N ASN A 10 -14.98 3.64 -33.90
CA ASN A 10 -14.98 4.05 -32.49
C ASN A 10 -15.57 2.98 -31.60
N CYS A 11 -15.13 2.96 -30.34
CA CYS A 11 -15.71 2.07 -29.35
C CYS A 11 -17.19 2.36 -29.11
N GLN A 12 -17.99 1.32 -29.17
CA GLN A 12 -19.36 1.39 -28.68
C GLN A 12 -19.39 1.56 -27.17
N GLN A 13 -20.56 1.94 -26.67
CA GLN A 13 -20.77 2.21 -25.25
C GLN A 13 -20.46 0.97 -24.38
N ILE A 14 -19.63 1.19 -23.37
CA ILE A 14 -19.35 0.24 -22.29
C ILE A 14 -19.71 0.93 -20.98
N ILE A 15 -20.62 0.36 -20.21
CA ILE A 15 -21.07 0.89 -18.91
C ILE A 15 -20.57 -0.04 -17.82
N VAL A 16 -19.90 0.54 -16.82
CA VAL A 16 -19.35 -0.18 -15.67
C VAL A 16 -20.41 -0.21 -14.54
N HIS A 17 -20.71 -1.39 -14.01
CA HIS A 17 -21.59 -1.56 -12.86
C HIS A 17 -20.87 -2.25 -11.70
N GLY A 18 -21.16 -1.79 -10.49
CA GLY A 18 -20.63 -2.32 -9.24
C GLY A 18 -19.48 -1.49 -8.67
N ASN A 19 -19.18 -1.74 -7.40
CA ASN A 19 -18.04 -1.14 -6.71
C ASN A 19 -16.86 -2.10 -6.81
N TYR A 20 -15.74 -1.62 -7.35
CA TYR A 20 -14.52 -2.40 -7.49
C TYR A 20 -13.59 -1.97 -6.36
N GLN A 21 -13.47 -2.82 -5.35
CA GLN A 21 -12.66 -2.53 -4.17
C GLN A 21 -11.50 -3.51 -4.08
N VAL A 22 -10.34 -3.01 -3.67
CA VAL A 22 -9.15 -3.84 -3.47
C VAL A 22 -9.45 -4.98 -2.51
N ASP A 23 -8.94 -6.15 -2.86
CA ASP A 23 -9.07 -7.41 -2.14
C ASP A 23 -10.49 -7.96 -1.95
N SER A 24 -11.50 -7.30 -2.51
CA SER A 24 -12.88 -7.80 -2.56
C SER A 24 -13.12 -8.65 -3.79
N ILE A 25 -13.58 -9.89 -3.56
CA ILE A 25 -14.00 -10.80 -4.64
C ILE A 25 -15.16 -10.15 -5.40
N LEU A 26 -15.00 -10.05 -6.72
CA LEU A 26 -16.07 -9.55 -7.59
C LEU A 26 -17.25 -10.52 -7.55
N THR A 27 -18.45 -9.95 -7.41
CA THR A 27 -19.70 -10.71 -7.38
C THR A 27 -20.54 -10.44 -8.63
N ASP A 28 -21.75 -11.00 -8.69
CA ASP A 28 -22.69 -10.78 -9.79
C ASP A 28 -23.16 -9.31 -9.96
N SER A 29 -22.90 -8.45 -8.96
CA SER A 29 -23.10 -7.00 -9.05
C SER A 29 -21.97 -6.26 -9.78
N ASN A 30 -20.83 -6.91 -10.01
CA ASN A 30 -19.68 -6.36 -10.72
C ASN A 30 -19.69 -6.85 -12.18
N TYR A 31 -20.14 -6.01 -13.10
CA TYR A 31 -20.31 -6.40 -14.50
C TYR A 31 -20.22 -5.20 -15.44
N LEU A 32 -20.00 -5.48 -16.72
CA LEU A 32 -20.08 -4.48 -17.77
C LEU A 32 -21.33 -4.70 -18.62
N LEU A 33 -22.01 -3.62 -19.02
CA LEU A 33 -22.96 -3.62 -20.12
C LEU A 33 -22.24 -3.13 -21.37
N ILE A 34 -22.15 -3.99 -22.38
CA ILE A 34 -21.41 -3.70 -23.61
C ILE A 34 -22.40 -3.73 -24.77
N LYS A 35 -22.38 -2.67 -25.57
CA LYS A 35 -23.12 -2.62 -26.82
C LYS A 35 -22.29 -3.23 -27.95
N LEU A 36 -22.80 -4.29 -28.58
CA LEU A 36 -22.16 -5.02 -29.67
C LEU A 36 -22.99 -4.90 -30.94
N ASN A 37 -22.32 -4.75 -32.08
CA ASN A 37 -22.96 -4.88 -33.39
C ASN A 37 -22.83 -6.32 -33.89
N ILE A 38 -23.93 -7.08 -33.86
CA ILE A 38 -23.97 -8.48 -34.30
C ILE A 38 -24.29 -8.55 -35.79
N THR A 39 -23.38 -9.07 -36.62
CA THR A 39 -23.59 -9.21 -38.07
C THR A 39 -24.03 -10.62 -38.48
N SER A 40 -23.82 -11.62 -37.63
CA SER A 40 -24.30 -12.99 -37.86
C SER A 40 -24.71 -13.69 -36.57
N ARG A 41 -25.82 -14.42 -36.64
CA ARG A 41 -26.38 -15.25 -35.55
C ARG A 41 -25.39 -16.36 -35.19
N GLY A 42 -25.40 -16.79 -33.93
CA GLY A 42 -24.54 -17.88 -33.49
C GLY A 42 -24.02 -17.72 -32.07
N LYS A 43 -23.08 -18.59 -31.72
CA LYS A 43 -22.34 -18.48 -30.45
C LYS A 43 -21.46 -17.24 -30.46
N TYR A 44 -21.33 -16.60 -29.31
CA TYR A 44 -20.41 -15.49 -29.10
C TYR A 44 -19.58 -15.73 -27.83
N LYS A 45 -18.41 -15.10 -27.77
CA LYS A 45 -17.59 -14.97 -26.57
C LYS A 45 -17.02 -13.56 -26.52
N VAL A 46 -17.17 -12.91 -25.37
CA VAL A 46 -16.59 -11.60 -25.09
C VAL A 46 -15.75 -11.73 -23.84
N SER A 47 -14.55 -11.15 -23.84
CA SER A 47 -13.67 -11.21 -22.68
C SER A 47 -12.75 -10.00 -22.61
N SER A 48 -12.25 -9.68 -21.42
CA SER A 48 -11.15 -8.74 -21.24
C SER A 48 -9.81 -9.44 -21.07
N ASP A 49 -8.72 -8.67 -21.12
CA ASP A 49 -7.44 -9.06 -20.52
C ASP A 49 -7.55 -9.25 -19.00
N SER A 50 -6.60 -10.01 -18.44
CA SER A 50 -6.43 -10.16 -17.00
C SER A 50 -5.30 -9.26 -16.53
N SER A 51 -5.64 -8.30 -15.67
CA SER A 51 -4.73 -7.29 -15.14
C SER A 51 -5.26 -6.83 -13.78
N ASN A 52 -4.38 -6.39 -12.89
CA ASN A 52 -4.77 -6.02 -11.52
C ASN A 52 -5.61 -7.09 -10.77
N GLY A 53 -5.44 -8.39 -11.09
CA GLY A 53 -6.10 -9.53 -10.43
C GLY A 53 -7.56 -9.82 -10.78
N PHE A 54 -8.14 -9.12 -11.75
CA PHE A 54 -9.51 -9.36 -12.20
C PHE A 54 -9.66 -9.29 -13.72
N TRP A 55 -10.73 -9.89 -14.25
CA TRP A 55 -11.08 -9.87 -15.67
C TRP A 55 -12.59 -9.96 -15.85
N PHE A 56 -13.07 -9.72 -17.07
CA PHE A 56 -14.47 -9.90 -17.43
C PHE A 56 -14.59 -10.96 -18.52
N SER A 57 -15.64 -11.77 -18.47
CA SER A 57 -15.95 -12.70 -19.56
C SER A 57 -17.41 -13.10 -19.57
N ASP A 58 -17.92 -13.36 -20.77
CA ASP A 58 -19.19 -14.07 -20.95
C ASP A 58 -19.22 -14.75 -22.33
N SER A 59 -20.10 -15.73 -22.47
CA SER A 59 -20.38 -16.39 -23.74
C SER A 59 -21.84 -16.79 -23.83
N GLY A 60 -22.40 -16.74 -25.02
CA GLY A 60 -23.81 -17.04 -25.21
C GLY A 60 -24.15 -17.32 -26.66
N PHE A 61 -25.43 -17.16 -27.01
CA PHE A 61 -25.93 -17.33 -28.36
C PHE A 61 -26.84 -16.16 -28.73
N VAL A 62 -26.61 -15.57 -29.91
CA VAL A 62 -27.43 -14.47 -30.45
C VAL A 62 -28.28 -14.99 -31.61
N ILE A 63 -29.59 -14.72 -31.54
CA ILE A 63 -30.58 -15.12 -32.56
C ILE A 63 -31.00 -13.94 -33.46
N THR A 64 -30.58 -12.72 -33.13
CA THR A 64 -30.86 -11.50 -33.90
C THR A 64 -29.57 -10.77 -34.23
N THR A 65 -29.52 -10.17 -35.42
CA THR A 65 -28.45 -9.27 -35.84
C THR A 65 -28.77 -7.83 -35.40
N GLY A 66 -27.80 -6.92 -35.56
CA GLY A 66 -27.89 -5.53 -35.16
C GLY A 66 -27.28 -5.24 -33.79
N LEU A 67 -27.61 -4.07 -33.24
CA LEU A 67 -27.09 -3.62 -31.95
C LEU A 67 -27.74 -4.41 -30.80
N GLN A 68 -26.91 -5.11 -30.03
CA GLN A 68 -27.30 -5.89 -28.87
C GLN A 68 -26.52 -5.40 -27.66
N THR A 69 -27.16 -5.38 -26.49
CA THR A 69 -26.46 -5.10 -25.22
C THR A 69 -26.25 -6.41 -24.48
N VAL A 70 -24.99 -6.73 -24.18
CA VAL A 70 -24.62 -7.93 -23.43
C VAL A 70 -24.09 -7.55 -22.05
N LYS A 71 -24.44 -8.34 -21.04
CA LYS A 71 -23.90 -8.22 -19.68
C LYS A 71 -22.74 -9.21 -19.54
N ILE A 72 -21.54 -8.73 -19.27
CA ILE A 72 -20.39 -9.61 -18.97
C ILE A 72 -19.97 -9.50 -17.51
N LYS A 73 -19.86 -10.64 -16.83
CA LYS A 73 -19.55 -10.69 -15.40
C LYS A 73 -18.06 -10.49 -15.15
N GLY A 74 -17.74 -9.82 -14.04
CA GLY A 74 -16.38 -9.73 -13.52
C GLY A 74 -16.01 -10.97 -12.71
N HIS A 75 -14.74 -11.32 -12.71
CA HIS A 75 -14.14 -12.43 -11.97
C HIS A 75 -12.84 -11.99 -11.32
N GLY A 76 -12.45 -12.67 -10.24
CA GLY A 76 -11.24 -12.33 -9.48
C GLY A 76 -11.48 -11.20 -8.47
N LYS A 77 -10.43 -10.44 -8.17
CA LYS A 77 -10.48 -9.29 -7.25
C LYS A 77 -9.42 -8.25 -7.63
N PRO A 78 -9.72 -6.95 -7.55
CA PRO A 78 -8.71 -5.90 -7.70
C PRO A 78 -7.57 -6.08 -6.68
N LEU A 79 -6.31 -5.97 -7.10
CA LEU A 79 -5.14 -6.08 -6.23
C LEU A 79 -4.58 -4.74 -5.80
N LEU A 80 -4.70 -3.73 -6.66
CA LEU A 80 -4.16 -2.38 -6.50
C LEU A 80 -5.30 -1.36 -6.61
N PRO A 81 -5.32 -0.29 -5.81
CA PRO A 81 -6.39 0.71 -5.83
C PRO A 81 -6.26 1.73 -6.98
N MET A 82 -5.92 1.26 -8.16
CA MET A 82 -5.66 2.12 -9.32
C MET A 82 -6.82 2.10 -10.34
N VAL A 83 -6.88 3.14 -11.17
CA VAL A 83 -7.65 3.07 -12.40
C VAL A 83 -7.04 1.99 -13.29
N THR A 84 -7.80 0.93 -13.53
CA THR A 84 -7.37 -0.21 -14.34
C THR A 84 -8.04 -0.14 -15.70
N THR A 85 -7.24 0.08 -16.75
CA THR A 85 -7.72 -0.01 -18.13
C THR A 85 -7.87 -1.48 -18.52
N LYS A 86 -9.06 -1.86 -18.98
CA LYS A 86 -9.37 -3.20 -19.50
C LYS A 86 -9.57 -3.14 -21.01
N THR A 87 -8.92 -4.06 -21.71
CA THR A 87 -9.10 -4.27 -23.15
C THR A 87 -10.13 -5.37 -23.36
N ILE A 88 -11.34 -4.97 -23.75
CA ILE A 88 -12.46 -5.84 -24.11
C ILE A 88 -12.29 -6.32 -25.55
N SER A 89 -12.29 -7.62 -25.75
CA SER A 89 -12.18 -8.28 -27.06
C SER A 89 -13.49 -8.96 -27.43
N PHE A 90 -13.94 -8.71 -28.66
CA PHE A 90 -15.04 -9.41 -29.29
C PHE A 90 -14.72 -9.68 -30.77
N ASP A 91 -14.71 -10.97 -31.14
CA ASP A 91 -14.19 -11.46 -32.43
C ASP A 91 -12.80 -10.86 -32.74
N SER A 92 -12.67 -10.07 -33.81
CA SER A 92 -11.41 -9.42 -34.22
C SER A 92 -11.29 -7.97 -33.76
N THR A 93 -12.20 -7.49 -32.91
CA THR A 93 -12.27 -6.09 -32.50
C THR A 93 -12.03 -5.92 -31.01
N ILE A 94 -11.45 -4.78 -30.64
CA ILE A 94 -11.10 -4.47 -29.25
C ILE A 94 -11.57 -3.07 -28.86
N CYS A 95 -11.85 -2.89 -27.57
CA CYS A 95 -12.16 -1.59 -26.96
C CYS A 95 -11.63 -1.49 -25.55
N GLN A 96 -11.29 -0.28 -25.12
CA GLN A 96 -10.80 -0.04 -23.77
C GLN A 96 -11.87 0.58 -22.87
N VAL A 97 -11.88 0.17 -21.60
CA VAL A 97 -12.70 0.77 -20.55
C VAL A 97 -11.86 0.93 -19.29
N ASN A 98 -12.01 2.07 -18.61
CA ASN A 98 -11.34 2.34 -17.34
C ASN A 98 -12.25 1.92 -16.18
N ILE A 99 -11.72 1.09 -15.28
CA ILE A 99 -12.38 0.68 -14.05
C ILE A 99 -11.69 1.36 -12.87
N ASN A 100 -12.41 2.19 -12.13
CA ASN A 100 -11.88 2.79 -10.91
C ASN A 100 -11.90 1.76 -9.77
N CYS A 101 -10.73 1.29 -9.36
CA CYS A 101 -10.60 0.35 -8.25
C CYS A 101 -10.29 1.16 -6.99
N GLY A 102 -11.28 1.29 -6.10
CA GLY A 102 -11.14 2.08 -4.88
C GLY A 102 -10.61 1.28 -3.69
N LEU A 103 -10.30 2.01 -2.63
CA LEU A 103 -10.08 1.44 -1.31
C LEU A 103 -11.38 0.82 -0.76
N LEU A 104 -11.24 -0.16 0.14
CA LEU A 104 -12.35 -0.54 1.02
C LEU A 104 -12.79 0.68 1.84
N PRO A 105 -14.07 0.79 2.24
CA PRO A 105 -14.48 1.87 3.12
C PRO A 105 -13.65 1.78 4.40
N LEU A 106 -13.18 2.94 4.87
CA LEU A 106 -12.37 3.04 6.08
C LEU A 106 -13.05 2.25 7.20
N SER A 107 -12.29 1.39 7.85
CA SER A 107 -12.72 0.75 9.08
C SER A 107 -13.16 1.83 10.07
N THR A 108 -14.11 1.52 10.97
CA THR A 108 -14.37 2.39 12.14
C THR A 108 -13.15 2.51 13.05
N ASN A 109 -12.13 1.70 12.78
CA ASN A 109 -10.82 1.80 13.38
C ASN A 109 -10.19 3.19 13.11
N THR A 110 -9.97 3.94 14.19
CA THR A 110 -9.32 5.25 14.16
C THR A 110 -7.81 5.18 14.42
N ASP A 111 -7.24 3.97 14.45
CA ASP A 111 -5.83 3.69 14.73
C ASP A 111 -4.95 3.99 13.51
N TYR A 112 -3.79 4.61 13.74
CA TYR A 112 -2.79 4.92 12.72
C TYR A 112 -1.77 3.80 12.51
N PHE A 113 -1.76 2.78 13.36
CA PHE A 113 -0.91 1.60 13.22
C PHE A 113 -1.60 0.37 13.81
N PRO A 114 -2.52 -0.26 13.05
CA PRO A 114 -3.24 -1.44 13.51
C PRO A 114 -2.31 -2.60 13.89
N THR A 115 -2.59 -3.22 15.03
CA THR A 115 -1.84 -4.38 15.57
C THR A 115 -2.79 -5.55 15.84
N THR A 116 -3.94 -5.60 15.16
CA THR A 116 -4.93 -6.68 15.36
C THR A 116 -4.42 -7.97 14.73
N VAL A 117 -4.40 -9.05 15.50
CA VAL A 117 -3.97 -10.39 15.06
C VAL A 117 -4.70 -10.82 13.79
N GLY A 118 -3.95 -11.35 12.82
CA GLY A 118 -4.47 -11.80 11.53
C GLY A 118 -4.55 -10.70 10.47
N SER A 119 -4.34 -9.44 10.85
CA SER A 119 -4.25 -8.35 9.88
C SER A 119 -3.05 -8.54 8.96
N ASN A 120 -3.20 -8.23 7.68
CA ASN A 120 -2.13 -8.37 6.70
C ASN A 120 -2.22 -7.34 5.58
N TRP A 121 -1.08 -7.01 4.99
CA TRP A 121 -0.93 -6.11 3.86
C TRP A 121 0.33 -6.46 3.06
N THR A 122 0.56 -5.76 1.95
CA THR A 122 1.77 -5.93 1.14
C THR A 122 2.46 -4.61 0.91
N TYR A 123 3.75 -4.54 1.22
CA TYR A 123 4.60 -3.43 0.84
C TYR A 123 5.36 -3.72 -0.45
N TYR A 124 5.73 -2.63 -1.09
CA TYR A 124 6.56 -2.58 -2.27
C TYR A 124 7.77 -1.68 -1.98
N TYR A 125 8.96 -2.13 -2.37
CA TYR A 125 10.23 -1.48 -2.09
C TYR A 125 10.86 -0.96 -3.41
N GLY A 126 11.07 0.35 -3.49
CA GLY A 126 11.86 1.01 -4.52
C GLY A 126 11.14 1.27 -5.84
N SER A 127 11.82 0.96 -6.96
CA SER A 127 11.35 1.22 -8.33
C SER A 127 11.06 -0.06 -9.15
N ASN A 128 11.19 -1.25 -8.55
CA ASN A 128 10.97 -2.53 -9.25
C ASN A 128 9.95 -3.42 -8.51
N VAL A 129 8.73 -3.54 -9.05
CA VAL A 129 7.54 -4.19 -8.43
C VAL A 129 7.71 -5.64 -7.99
N THR A 130 8.87 -6.25 -8.23
CA THR A 130 9.21 -7.59 -7.76
C THR A 130 9.72 -7.61 -6.32
N ASP A 131 10.22 -6.49 -5.79
CA ASP A 131 10.64 -6.39 -4.40
C ASP A 131 9.45 -6.00 -3.51
N THR A 132 8.83 -7.02 -2.91
CA THR A 132 7.61 -6.88 -2.10
C THR A 132 7.75 -7.63 -0.80
N SER A 133 6.97 -7.27 0.21
CA SER A 133 6.84 -8.07 1.43
C SER A 133 5.38 -8.19 1.81
N VAL A 134 4.98 -9.38 2.25
CA VAL A 134 3.68 -9.59 2.88
C VAL A 134 3.90 -9.50 4.39
N THR A 135 3.40 -8.43 4.98
CA THR A 135 3.42 -8.23 6.43
C THR A 135 2.15 -8.83 7.02
N THR A 136 2.30 -9.63 8.08
CA THR A 136 1.18 -10.20 8.84
C THR A 136 1.37 -9.96 10.34
N VAL A 137 0.34 -9.44 11.00
CA VAL A 137 0.28 -9.38 12.46
C VAL A 137 -0.02 -10.77 12.99
N THR A 138 0.96 -11.38 13.66
CA THR A 138 0.84 -12.74 14.18
C THR A 138 0.08 -12.77 15.50
N ASN A 139 -0.26 -13.97 15.98
CA ASN A 139 -0.79 -14.17 17.33
C ASN A 139 0.31 -14.25 18.41
N LEU A 140 1.58 -14.01 18.04
CA LEU A 140 2.72 -14.06 18.95
C LEU A 140 3.05 -12.66 19.47
N TYR A 141 3.68 -12.63 20.64
CA TYR A 141 4.17 -11.42 21.26
C TYR A 141 5.54 -11.63 21.90
N ALA A 142 6.33 -10.56 21.95
CA ALA A 142 7.54 -10.49 22.75
C ALA A 142 7.26 -9.73 24.05
N ILE A 143 7.85 -10.16 25.16
CA ILE A 143 7.82 -9.45 26.44
C ILE A 143 9.22 -8.91 26.72
N ILE A 144 9.34 -7.59 26.82
CA ILE A 144 10.60 -6.90 27.13
C ILE A 144 10.34 -5.98 28.31
N GLY A 145 10.93 -6.31 29.46
CA GLY A 145 10.60 -5.66 30.73
C GLY A 145 9.11 -5.86 31.06
N LEU A 146 8.37 -4.76 31.20
CA LEU A 146 6.93 -4.76 31.48
C LEU A 146 6.07 -4.60 30.23
N ASN A 147 6.68 -4.42 29.07
CA ASN A 147 5.99 -4.10 27.83
C ASN A 147 5.79 -5.35 26.97
N ALA A 148 4.59 -5.49 26.40
CA ALA A 148 4.26 -6.49 25.41
C ALA A 148 4.29 -5.89 24.00
N TYR A 149 4.88 -6.60 23.05
CA TYR A 149 5.01 -6.18 21.66
C TYR A 149 4.35 -7.20 20.75
N SER A 150 3.46 -6.73 19.88
CA SER A 150 2.88 -7.51 18.80
C SER A 150 3.96 -7.87 17.79
N LEU A 151 4.07 -9.14 17.43
CA LEU A 151 5.01 -9.61 16.43
C LEU A 151 4.40 -9.58 15.04
N PHE A 152 5.11 -8.92 14.13
CA PHE A 152 4.80 -8.81 12.72
C PHE A 152 5.79 -9.70 11.97
N SER A 153 5.27 -10.52 11.05
CA SER A 153 6.09 -11.34 10.16
C SER A 153 6.08 -10.71 8.78
N ASP A 154 7.27 -10.47 8.22
CA ASP A 154 7.48 -9.90 6.90
C ASP A 154 8.03 -10.97 5.97
N ILE A 155 7.19 -11.44 5.04
CA ILE A 155 7.52 -12.52 4.11
C ILE A 155 7.87 -11.95 2.74
N TYR A 156 9.09 -12.20 2.28
CA TYR A 156 9.59 -11.74 0.98
C TYR A 156 9.49 -12.84 -0.08
N PRO A 157 9.38 -12.49 -1.39
CA PRO A 157 9.40 -13.46 -2.49
C PRO A 157 10.63 -14.36 -2.48
N THR A 158 11.78 -13.80 -2.09
CA THR A 158 13.03 -14.51 -1.84
C THR A 158 13.40 -14.37 -0.38
N PRO A 159 13.52 -15.46 0.39
CA PRO A 159 13.99 -15.41 1.77
C PRO A 159 15.35 -14.70 1.89
N PRO A 160 15.71 -14.19 3.07
CA PRO A 160 15.11 -14.46 4.37
C PRO A 160 13.81 -13.69 4.64
N ASN A 161 12.94 -14.28 5.44
CA ASN A 161 11.81 -13.57 6.05
C ASN A 161 12.30 -12.84 7.30
N ASP A 162 11.66 -11.73 7.61
CA ASP A 162 12.01 -10.92 8.78
C ASP A 162 10.86 -10.88 9.79
N THR A 163 11.19 -10.48 11.01
CA THR A 163 10.23 -10.25 12.08
C THR A 163 10.48 -8.92 12.73
N THR A 164 9.44 -8.09 12.79
CA THR A 164 9.47 -6.80 13.47
C THR A 164 8.48 -6.83 14.65
N ILE A 165 8.76 -6.06 15.70
CA ILE A 165 7.91 -6.05 16.89
C ILE A 165 7.55 -4.61 17.27
N TYR A 166 6.26 -4.40 17.53
CA TYR A 166 5.70 -3.07 17.78
C TYR A 166 4.81 -3.08 19.01
N ARG A 167 4.71 -1.95 19.68
CA ARG A 167 3.73 -1.74 20.76
C ARG A 167 3.13 -0.35 20.68
N LYS A 168 2.03 -0.18 21.42
CA LYS A 168 1.35 1.09 21.61
C LYS A 168 1.09 1.27 23.10
N ASP A 169 1.13 2.51 23.59
CA ASP A 169 0.87 2.79 25.00
C ASP A 169 -0.61 3.12 25.30
N GLY A 170 -1.45 3.22 24.26
CA GLY A 170 -2.85 3.62 24.39
C GLY A 170 -3.10 5.11 24.57
N ASN A 171 -2.05 5.93 24.63
CA ASN A 171 -2.11 7.39 24.79
C ASN A 171 -1.67 8.13 23.51
N GLY A 172 -1.63 7.43 22.38
CA GLY A 172 -1.24 7.96 21.09
C GLY A 172 0.24 7.86 20.77
N ASN A 173 1.03 7.09 21.55
CA ASN A 173 2.43 6.82 21.24
C ASN A 173 2.61 5.38 20.73
N TYR A 174 3.37 5.26 19.63
CA TYR A 174 3.61 4.03 18.91
C TYR A 174 5.12 3.76 18.87
N TYR A 175 5.51 2.52 19.15
CA TYR A 175 6.90 2.17 19.36
C TYR A 175 7.31 0.93 18.59
N GLN A 176 8.55 0.92 18.14
CA GLN A 176 9.22 -0.25 17.59
C GLN A 176 10.39 -0.61 18.49
N PHE A 177 10.56 -1.90 18.78
CA PHE A 177 11.76 -2.38 19.44
C PHE A 177 12.76 -2.90 18.42
N THR A 178 13.83 -2.15 18.18
CA THR A 178 14.81 -2.46 17.15
C THR A 178 16.18 -1.88 17.51
N LYS A 179 17.19 -2.17 16.68
CA LYS A 179 18.46 -1.46 16.68
C LYS A 179 18.36 -0.29 15.71
N LEU A 180 18.86 0.88 16.10
CA LEU A 180 18.96 2.00 15.17
C LEU A 180 20.19 1.90 14.24
N LEU A 181 21.20 1.12 14.63
CA LEU A 181 22.39 0.83 13.83
C LEU A 181 22.67 -0.66 13.89
N ASP A 182 22.98 -1.29 12.77
CA ASP A 182 23.28 -2.73 12.70
C ASP A 182 24.47 -3.11 13.59
N SER A 183 25.47 -2.23 13.66
CA SER A 183 26.67 -2.39 14.49
C SER A 183 26.43 -2.15 15.98
N SER A 184 25.25 -1.65 16.37
CA SER A 184 24.87 -1.49 17.78
C SER A 184 24.58 -2.84 18.42
N ASN A 185 25.00 -3.01 19.68
CA ASN A 185 24.54 -4.11 20.52
C ASN A 185 23.32 -3.74 21.37
N THR A 186 22.94 -2.46 21.36
CA THR A 186 21.79 -1.94 22.10
C THR A 186 20.56 -1.96 21.22
N TRP A 187 19.55 -2.68 21.68
CA TRP A 187 18.18 -2.60 21.19
C TRP A 187 17.45 -1.52 21.97
N ILE A 188 16.60 -0.76 21.29
CA ILE A 188 15.85 0.32 21.90
C ILE A 188 14.38 0.25 21.53
N ASP A 189 13.58 0.80 22.42
CA ASP A 189 12.14 0.98 22.29
C ASP A 189 11.88 2.43 21.85
N TYR A 190 11.83 2.69 20.55
CA TYR A 190 11.79 4.06 20.04
C TYR A 190 10.39 4.46 19.53
N PRO A 191 9.91 5.68 19.88
CA PRO A 191 8.58 6.13 19.50
C PRO A 191 8.56 6.64 18.05
N PHE A 192 8.25 5.80 17.07
CA PHE A 192 8.27 6.19 15.66
C PHE A 192 7.07 7.08 15.25
N LEU A 193 5.97 7.05 16.02
CA LEU A 193 4.79 7.88 15.78
C LEU A 193 4.17 8.35 17.10
N LYS A 194 3.70 9.60 17.10
CA LYS A 194 2.90 10.21 18.17
C LYS A 194 1.70 10.93 17.58
N ASP A 195 0.54 10.29 17.54
CA ASP A 195 -0.66 10.86 16.90
C ASP A 195 -1.38 11.91 17.77
N ASN A 196 -0.97 12.03 19.04
CA ASN A 196 -1.47 12.99 20.02
C ASN A 196 -0.78 14.36 19.94
N LEU A 197 0.29 14.50 19.15
CA LEU A 197 1.03 15.75 18.98
C LEU A 197 0.53 16.52 17.76
N SER A 198 0.59 17.86 17.80
CA SER A 198 0.24 18.70 16.64
C SER A 198 1.40 18.86 15.66
N VAL A 199 1.09 19.24 14.41
CA VAL A 199 2.09 19.62 13.37
C VAL A 199 3.15 20.57 13.93
N GLY A 200 4.42 20.30 13.62
CA GLY A 200 5.59 21.06 14.06
C GLY A 200 6.18 20.62 15.40
N ASN A 201 5.48 19.80 16.18
CA ASN A 201 6.06 19.23 17.40
C ASN A 201 7.14 18.20 17.07
N THR A 202 8.16 18.16 17.92
CA THR A 202 9.33 17.29 17.75
C THR A 202 9.55 16.42 18.97
N TRP A 203 10.23 15.28 18.77
CA TRP A 203 10.71 14.43 19.84
C TRP A 203 11.96 13.67 19.38
N GLU A 204 12.64 13.00 20.31
CA GLU A 204 13.86 12.25 20.02
C GLU A 204 13.78 10.83 20.60
N SER A 205 14.54 9.90 20.03
CA SER A 205 14.82 8.61 20.64
C SER A 205 15.91 8.73 21.72
N ASP A 206 16.07 7.67 22.50
CA ASP A 206 17.29 7.47 23.29
C ASP A 206 18.53 7.37 22.38
N THR A 207 19.70 7.64 22.97
CA THR A 207 20.99 7.52 22.27
C THR A 207 21.52 6.10 22.31
N ILE A 208 22.01 5.60 21.18
CA ILE A 208 22.75 4.35 21.07
C ILE A 208 24.21 4.60 20.69
N GLN A 209 25.07 3.62 20.95
CA GLN A 209 26.46 3.63 20.48
C GLN A 209 26.67 2.53 19.44
N GLY A 210 27.49 2.80 18.45
CA GLY A 210 27.81 1.85 17.39
C GLY A 210 29.03 2.26 16.59
N ILE A 211 29.26 1.55 15.49
CA ILE A 211 30.36 1.80 14.56
C ILE A 211 29.78 2.13 13.19
N LEU A 212 30.22 3.24 12.60
CA LEU A 212 29.88 3.63 11.23
C LEU A 212 31.18 3.93 10.48
N ASN A 213 31.42 3.25 9.36
CA ASN A 213 32.64 3.38 8.56
C ASN A 213 33.94 3.27 9.39
N GLY A 214 33.96 2.36 10.37
CA GLY A 214 35.10 2.13 11.27
C GLY A 214 35.29 3.18 12.37
N GLN A 215 34.40 4.16 12.50
CA GLN A 215 34.42 5.17 13.55
C GLN A 215 33.35 4.88 14.60
N ASN A 216 33.70 5.06 15.88
CA ASN A 216 32.73 4.99 16.96
C ASN A 216 31.82 6.23 16.91
N VAL A 217 30.51 5.99 16.93
CA VAL A 217 29.47 7.02 16.89
C VAL A 217 28.47 6.81 18.01
N THR A 218 27.94 7.91 18.52
CA THR A 218 26.69 7.94 19.27
C THR A 218 25.59 8.45 18.33
N MET A 219 24.46 7.76 18.27
CA MET A 219 23.35 8.08 17.37
C MET A 219 22.03 8.20 18.12
N LYS A 220 21.14 9.04 17.62
CA LYS A 220 19.70 9.06 17.96
C LYS A 220 18.89 9.45 16.72
N TYR A 221 17.59 9.22 16.75
CA TYR A 221 16.65 9.79 15.79
C TYR A 221 15.94 11.01 16.38
N GLY A 222 15.77 12.04 15.55
CA GLY A 222 14.87 13.15 15.81
C GLY A 222 13.67 13.07 14.87
N PHE A 223 12.50 13.39 15.40
CA PHE A 223 11.23 13.26 14.71
C PHE A 223 10.48 14.58 14.71
N THR A 224 9.70 14.82 13.66
CA THR A 224 8.80 15.97 13.56
C THR A 224 7.47 15.55 12.95
N ILE A 225 6.34 15.95 13.54
CA ILE A 225 5.04 15.86 12.84
C ILE A 225 5.05 16.90 11.71
N SER A 226 5.25 16.47 10.47
CA SER A 226 5.35 17.37 9.31
C SER A 226 3.97 17.73 8.75
N ALA A 227 2.97 16.84 8.90
CA ALA A 227 1.59 17.09 8.50
C ALA A 227 0.60 16.21 9.28
N GLN A 228 -0.65 16.67 9.42
CA GLN A 228 -1.78 15.90 9.98
C GLN A 228 -3.06 16.23 9.24
N ASN A 229 -4.01 15.27 9.27
CA ASN A 229 -5.30 15.36 8.57
C ASN A 229 -5.11 15.74 7.09
N SER A 230 -3.99 15.32 6.50
CA SER A 230 -3.65 15.59 5.12
C SER A 230 -4.08 14.45 4.22
N SER A 231 -3.98 14.67 2.91
CA SER A 231 -4.11 13.62 1.92
C SER A 231 -2.74 13.24 1.37
N PHE A 232 -2.51 11.94 1.16
CA PHE A 232 -1.34 11.42 0.47
C PHE A 232 -1.79 10.71 -0.80
N VAL A 233 -1.16 11.03 -1.94
CA VAL A 233 -1.51 10.44 -3.23
C VAL A 233 -0.37 9.59 -3.75
N PHE A 234 -0.65 8.32 -4.04
CA PHE A 234 0.32 7.41 -4.65
C PHE A 234 -0.34 6.51 -5.68
N ASN A 235 0.25 6.38 -6.87
CA ASN A 235 -0.30 5.60 -8.00
C ASN A 235 -1.79 5.88 -8.29
N GLY A 236 -2.21 7.15 -8.14
CA GLY A 236 -3.60 7.58 -8.36
C GLY A 236 -4.57 7.28 -7.20
N VAL A 237 -4.09 6.64 -6.13
CA VAL A 237 -4.82 6.40 -4.89
C VAL A 237 -4.70 7.62 -3.99
N THR A 238 -5.80 8.11 -3.43
CA THR A 238 -5.77 9.13 -2.37
C THR A 238 -6.05 8.49 -1.02
N TYR A 239 -5.10 8.60 -0.11
CA TYR A 239 -5.26 8.27 1.31
C TYR A 239 -5.58 9.57 2.05
N ASN A 240 -6.63 9.58 2.85
CA ASN A 240 -7.03 10.75 3.66
C ASN A 240 -6.68 10.54 5.13
N ASP A 241 -6.85 11.59 5.92
CA ASP A 241 -6.59 11.60 7.36
C ASP A 241 -5.18 11.14 7.71
N VAL A 242 -4.19 11.53 6.89
CA VAL A 242 -2.81 11.09 7.00
C VAL A 242 -2.04 11.93 8.02
N ILE A 243 -1.23 11.26 8.84
CA ILE A 243 -0.13 11.87 9.61
C ILE A 243 1.17 11.59 8.88
N SER A 244 1.97 12.63 8.66
CA SER A 244 3.34 12.49 8.16
C SER A 244 4.31 12.81 9.28
N VAL A 245 5.30 11.93 9.44
CA VAL A 245 6.40 12.07 10.41
C VAL A 245 7.69 12.14 9.62
N GLN A 246 8.44 13.23 9.78
CA GLN A 246 9.81 13.32 9.30
C GLN A 246 10.74 12.73 10.34
N GLU A 247 11.62 11.82 9.91
CA GLU A 247 12.67 11.20 10.72
C GLU A 247 14.04 11.66 10.21
N VAL A 248 14.91 12.09 11.13
CA VAL A 248 16.27 12.54 10.84
C VAL A 248 17.25 11.82 11.78
N PRO A 249 18.23 11.06 11.25
CA PRO A 249 19.30 10.51 12.08
C PRO A 249 20.25 11.63 12.53
N TYR A 250 20.67 11.59 13.78
CA TYR A 250 21.67 12.49 14.34
C TYR A 250 22.88 11.69 14.81
N LEU A 251 24.07 12.05 14.32
CA LEU A 251 25.32 11.38 14.68
C LEU A 251 26.23 12.30 15.48
N LYS A 252 26.96 11.71 16.42
CA LYS A 252 28.06 12.32 17.14
C LYS A 252 29.25 11.36 17.18
N LEU A 253 30.40 11.78 16.66
CA LEU A 253 31.63 10.97 16.70
C LEU A 253 32.20 10.94 18.12
N THR A 254 32.69 9.78 18.56
CA THR A 254 33.28 9.64 19.91
C THR A 254 34.64 10.36 20.02
N SER A 255 35.36 10.48 18.90
CA SER A 255 36.63 11.21 18.79
C SER A 255 36.46 12.72 18.74
N ASP A 256 35.22 13.22 18.75
CA ASP A 256 34.91 14.64 18.59
C ASP A 256 34.51 15.26 19.95
N PRO A 257 35.43 15.93 20.66
CA PRO A 257 35.14 16.56 21.94
C PRO A 257 34.37 17.87 21.75
N PRO A 258 33.58 18.28 22.76
CA PRO A 258 32.13 18.23 22.67
C PRO A 258 31.59 18.98 21.44
N THR A 259 31.57 18.32 20.29
CA THR A 259 30.80 18.80 19.14
C THR A 259 29.37 18.26 19.24
N ALA A 260 28.42 19.07 18.80
CA ALA A 260 27.01 18.75 18.89
C ALA A 260 26.64 17.53 18.02
N PHE A 261 25.45 16.98 18.25
CA PHE A 261 24.85 16.05 17.30
C PHE A 261 24.66 16.72 15.94
N ILE A 262 25.11 16.04 14.87
CA ILE A 262 25.01 16.52 13.49
C ILE A 262 23.87 15.78 12.78
N PRO A 263 22.87 16.48 12.24
CA PRO A 263 21.79 15.86 11.47
C PRO A 263 22.31 15.26 10.16
N GLN A 264 21.86 14.06 9.83
CA GLN A 264 22.17 13.36 8.60
C GLN A 264 21.06 13.58 7.59
N THR A 265 21.00 14.78 7.02
CA THR A 265 19.90 15.20 6.12
C THR A 265 19.82 14.37 4.83
N GLN A 266 20.91 13.74 4.40
CA GLN A 266 20.93 12.85 3.25
C GLN A 266 20.27 11.49 3.54
N SER A 267 20.03 11.17 4.80
CA SER A 267 19.39 9.94 5.25
C SER A 267 18.06 10.23 5.96
N LEU A 268 17.52 11.44 5.79
CA LEU A 268 16.19 11.76 6.30
C LEU A 268 15.13 11.01 5.51
N ASP A 269 14.05 10.65 6.19
CA ASP A 269 12.87 10.08 5.56
C ASP A 269 11.59 10.72 6.07
N ASN A 270 10.51 10.47 5.34
CA ASN A 270 9.17 10.86 5.76
C ASN A 270 8.29 9.62 5.69
N SER A 271 7.77 9.23 6.84
CA SER A 271 6.84 8.12 6.99
C SER A 271 5.40 8.65 7.07
N TYR A 272 4.47 7.96 6.42
CA TYR A 272 3.08 8.37 6.29
C TYR A 272 2.17 7.30 6.88
N TYR A 273 1.24 7.71 7.72
CA TYR A 273 0.31 6.83 8.42
C TYR A 273 -1.11 7.31 8.15
N ALA A 274 -1.96 6.46 7.58
CA ALA A 274 -3.37 6.78 7.35
C ALA A 274 -4.26 6.12 8.40
N LYS A 275 -5.21 6.90 8.92
CA LYS A 275 -6.16 6.44 9.93
C LYS A 275 -6.96 5.24 9.43
N GLY A 276 -7.04 4.18 10.25
CA GLY A 276 -7.74 2.93 9.93
C GLY A 276 -7.05 2.05 8.90
N ILE A 277 -5.88 2.44 8.43
CA ILE A 277 -5.08 1.72 7.43
C ILE A 277 -3.76 1.29 8.07
N GLY A 278 -2.97 2.23 8.59
CA GLY A 278 -1.64 1.95 9.11
C GLY A 278 -0.55 2.77 8.42
N TRP A 279 0.67 2.26 8.45
CA TRP A 279 1.79 2.79 7.69
C TRP A 279 1.55 2.57 6.18
N ILE A 280 1.50 3.66 5.41
CA ILE A 280 1.15 3.62 3.98
C ILE A 280 2.35 3.88 3.06
N ALA A 281 3.37 4.59 3.54
CA ALA A 281 4.58 4.85 2.78
C ALA A 281 5.72 5.35 3.66
N THR A 282 6.95 5.17 3.19
CA THR A 282 8.11 5.95 3.60
C THR A 282 8.83 6.45 2.36
N THR A 283 9.13 7.74 2.33
CA THR A 283 9.85 8.37 1.21
C THR A 283 11.21 8.88 1.67
N TYR A 284 12.24 8.58 0.88
CA TYR A 284 13.61 9.04 1.07
C TYR A 284 13.93 10.09 -0.01
N PRO A 285 13.81 11.41 0.27
CA PRO A 285 13.93 12.45 -0.77
C PRO A 285 15.27 12.43 -1.51
N SER A 286 16.34 12.11 -0.79
CA SER A 286 17.71 11.99 -1.29
C SER A 286 18.00 10.63 -1.95
N SER A 287 17.12 9.63 -1.80
CA SER A 287 17.30 8.31 -2.44
C SER A 287 15.96 7.63 -2.74
N PRO A 288 15.17 8.14 -3.72
CA PRO A 288 13.81 7.66 -3.98
C PRO A 288 13.70 6.18 -4.35
N SER A 289 14.80 5.55 -4.78
CA SER A 289 14.89 4.12 -5.06
C SER A 289 14.70 3.23 -3.82
N TYR A 290 14.71 3.79 -2.62
CA TYR A 290 14.45 3.07 -1.35
C TYR A 290 13.05 3.34 -0.80
N ASN A 291 12.20 4.08 -1.52
CA ASN A 291 10.85 4.36 -1.05
C ASN A 291 10.09 3.06 -0.78
N ILE A 292 9.36 3.03 0.32
CA ILE A 292 8.48 1.93 0.68
C ILE A 292 7.06 2.43 0.46
N THR A 293 6.20 1.63 -0.15
CA THR A 293 4.81 2.01 -0.31
C THR A 293 3.87 0.83 -0.19
N LEU A 294 2.73 1.07 0.43
CA LEU A 294 1.64 0.11 0.52
C LEU A 294 1.14 -0.23 -0.89
N LEU A 295 1.30 -1.49 -1.24
CA LEU A 295 0.89 -2.05 -2.52
C LEU A 295 -0.53 -2.63 -2.44
N ARG A 296 -0.80 -3.43 -1.41
CA ARG A 296 -2.12 -4.02 -1.14
C ARG A 296 -2.68 -3.49 0.17
N MET A 297 -3.97 -3.21 0.17
CA MET A 297 -4.62 -2.64 1.34
C MET A 297 -4.60 -3.58 2.54
N PRO A 298 -4.42 -3.03 3.75
CA PRO A 298 -4.56 -3.79 4.98
C PRO A 298 -5.95 -4.41 5.09
N ASN A 299 -5.97 -5.74 5.14
CA ASN A 299 -7.12 -6.47 5.64
C ASN A 299 -7.02 -6.49 7.17
N ILE A 300 -7.54 -5.43 7.82
CA ILE A 300 -7.57 -5.35 9.28
C ILE A 300 -8.72 -6.22 9.79
N GLN A 301 -8.39 -7.16 10.69
CA GLN A 301 -9.37 -8.04 11.34
C GLN A 301 -10.16 -7.32 12.44
#